data_AF-A0A4R4UFV1-F1
#
_entry.id   AF-A0A4R4UFV1-F1
#
_cell.length_a   1.000
_cell.length_b   1.000
_cell.length_c   1.000
_cell.angle_alpha   90.00
_cell.angle_beta   90.00
_cell.angle_gamma   90.00
#
_symmetry.space_group_name_H-M   'P 1'
#
loop_
_entity.id
_entity.type
_entity.pdbx_description
1 polymer ?
#
loop_
_entity_poly.entity_id
_entity_poly.type
_entity_poly.pdbx_seq_one_letter_code
_entity_poly.pdbx_strand_id
1 'polypeptide(L)'
;MPTGSPRHGPSPGPPAGRRDGFPAARMSRSAVSEQSPRQEFSGLRMGKPFGIPVYVSWTWFIVAAFITMLVGPRMQIMLPELNSTAAYAVAFVFAVLLYVSVLLHELAHSVLAKAYGLPVRRITLYFLGGVSEIEKEPPTPGKEFLVAAAGPALSLGLGGLGLAADIYVINDGGIPEALVWQLWVANLIVGVFNLLPGLPLDGGRMLRAGVWKLTKNPGSGTIVAAWGGRVLAVLLVVVPVATALSDGRELDLTDLLWPIVLAMFIWLGASQSLRVAKIRAKIPQVNARTLARRAVPVAAETPLAEALRQAGEHRAGAIVVVDHDGRPLAIVSEAAVQATPEHRRPWVNVASLAKSLEPDMVLAADLEGEPLIDAMREAPGSEYLLVERGGEIYGVLATADVNRVFSGV
;
A
#
# COMPACT_ATOMS: atom_id res chain seq x y z
N MET A 1 -13.81 46.78 75.39
CA MET A 1 -12.62 46.37 76.19
C MET A 1 -13.14 45.95 77.56
N PRO A 2 -12.71 44.85 78.21
CA PRO A 2 -11.55 43.95 77.98
C PRO A 2 -11.95 42.53 77.50
N THR A 3 -11.22 41.92 76.55
CA THR A 3 -10.20 40.81 76.66
C THR A 3 -10.69 39.44 77.15
N GLY A 4 -10.52 38.40 76.32
CA GLY A 4 -10.53 37.00 76.74
C GLY A 4 -10.81 35.99 75.62
N SER A 5 -9.77 35.54 74.91
CA SER A 5 -9.79 34.51 73.85
C SER A 5 -10.14 33.11 74.41
N PRO A 6 -10.90 32.26 73.69
CA PRO A 6 -11.04 30.85 74.02
C PRO A 6 -10.08 29.94 73.24
N ARG A 7 -9.55 28.96 73.96
CA ARG A 7 -8.77 27.81 73.48
C ARG A 7 -9.66 26.86 72.66
N HIS A 8 -9.15 26.33 71.54
CA HIS A 8 -9.67 25.10 70.94
C HIS A 8 -8.53 24.08 70.76
N GLY A 9 -8.75 22.89 71.31
CA GLY A 9 -7.84 21.75 71.26
C GLY A 9 -7.79 21.05 69.90
N PRO A 10 -6.81 20.15 69.70
CA PRO A 10 -6.61 19.44 68.45
C PRO A 10 -7.62 18.30 68.29
N SER A 11 -8.26 18.22 67.13
CA SER A 11 -9.07 17.07 66.70
C SER A 11 -8.30 16.22 65.67
N PRO A 12 -8.57 14.90 65.60
CA PRO A 12 -7.62 13.90 65.14
C PRO A 12 -7.65 13.68 63.62
N GLY A 13 -6.50 13.34 63.05
CA GLY A 13 -6.36 13.01 61.63
C GLY A 13 -7.05 11.69 61.24
N PRO A 14 -7.57 11.57 60.01
CA PRO A 14 -8.12 10.32 59.50
C PRO A 14 -7.04 9.37 58.96
N PRO A 15 -7.33 8.06 58.87
CA PRO A 15 -6.33 6.99 58.83
C PRO A 15 -5.74 6.73 57.44
N ALA A 16 -4.52 6.20 57.44
CA ALA A 16 -3.82 5.67 56.28
C ALA A 16 -4.56 4.47 55.68
N GLY A 17 -4.97 4.59 54.41
CA GLY A 17 -5.46 3.50 53.57
C GLY A 17 -4.67 3.43 52.28
N ARG A 18 -3.73 2.48 52.19
CA ARG A 18 -3.03 2.07 50.97
C ARG A 18 -4.04 1.45 50.00
N ARG A 19 -4.09 1.97 48.76
CA ARG A 19 -4.61 1.29 47.57
C ARG A 19 -3.75 1.74 46.38
N ASP A 20 -2.67 1.01 46.12
CA ASP A 20 -1.88 1.18 44.91
C ASP A 20 -2.51 0.34 43.79
N GLY A 21 -3.48 0.94 43.10
CA GLY A 21 -3.91 0.50 41.77
C GLY A 21 -3.03 1.16 40.72
N PHE A 22 -2.72 0.43 39.65
CA PHE A 22 -2.01 0.95 38.48
C PHE A 22 -2.53 2.35 38.10
N PRO A 23 -1.68 3.39 38.06
CA PRO A 23 -2.14 4.71 37.68
C PRO A 23 -2.48 4.72 36.19
N ALA A 24 -3.75 5.00 35.88
CA ALA A 24 -4.18 5.35 34.54
C ALA A 24 -3.35 6.53 34.04
N ALA A 25 -2.47 6.27 33.07
CA ALA A 25 -1.60 7.27 32.49
C ALA A 25 -2.44 8.40 31.87
N ARG A 26 -2.27 9.58 32.43
CA ARG A 26 -2.84 10.84 31.98
C ARG A 26 -2.22 11.16 30.62
N MET A 27 -2.99 11.01 29.54
CA MET A 27 -2.61 11.38 28.17
C MET A 27 -2.22 12.86 28.11
N SER A 28 -0.91 13.12 28.16
CA SER A 28 -0.31 14.38 27.75
C SER A 28 -0.34 14.43 26.22
N ARG A 29 -1.29 15.20 25.65
CA ARG A 29 -1.26 15.57 24.23
C ARG A 29 -0.09 16.52 23.99
N SER A 30 1.10 15.97 23.84
CA SER A 30 2.24 16.65 23.24
C SER A 30 2.17 16.38 21.75
N ALA A 31 1.90 17.42 20.96
CA ALA A 31 1.86 17.36 19.51
C ALA A 31 3.24 16.98 18.96
N VAL A 32 3.49 15.69 18.79
CA VAL A 32 4.59 15.18 17.97
C VAL A 32 4.13 15.32 16.53
N SER A 33 4.68 16.31 15.84
CA SER A 33 4.54 16.46 14.40
C SER A 33 4.96 15.15 13.72
N GLU A 34 4.01 14.45 13.12
CA GLU A 34 4.25 13.31 12.23
C GLU A 34 5.14 13.75 11.06
N GLN A 35 6.46 13.66 11.23
CA GLN A 35 7.37 13.62 10.10
C GLN A 35 7.50 12.16 9.68
N SER A 36 6.53 11.71 8.87
CA SER A 36 6.71 10.51 8.06
C SER A 36 8.04 10.61 7.29
N PRO A 37 8.81 9.52 7.16
CA PRO A 37 10.09 9.52 6.46
C PRO A 37 9.89 10.08 5.04
N ARG A 38 10.57 11.18 4.73
CA ARG A 38 10.68 11.69 3.36
C ARG A 38 11.47 10.64 2.57
N GLN A 39 10.76 9.69 1.96
CA GLN A 39 11.32 8.96 0.83
C GLN A 39 11.76 10.01 -0.19
N GLU A 40 13.06 10.10 -0.46
CA GLU A 40 13.62 10.98 -1.47
C GLU A 40 13.15 10.50 -2.84
N PHE A 41 12.23 11.24 -3.44
CA PHE A 41 11.78 10.97 -4.81
C PHE A 41 12.45 11.95 -5.77
N SER A 42 13.03 11.38 -6.82
CA SER A 42 13.61 12.07 -7.96
C SER A 42 12.50 12.59 -8.89
N GLY A 43 11.88 13.71 -8.51
CA GLY A 43 10.82 14.33 -9.31
C GLY A 43 10.58 15.80 -8.96
N LEU A 44 10.26 16.60 -9.98
CA LEU A 44 9.94 18.01 -9.87
C LEU A 44 8.49 18.19 -9.40
N ARG A 45 8.26 18.99 -8.36
CA ARG A 45 6.91 19.31 -7.88
C ARG A 45 6.30 20.39 -8.78
N MET A 46 5.24 20.04 -9.50
CA MET A 46 4.57 20.95 -10.45
C MET A 46 3.49 21.82 -9.79
N GLY A 47 2.80 21.31 -8.77
CA GLY A 47 1.70 22.05 -8.15
C GLY A 47 0.85 21.23 -7.20
N LYS A 48 -0.34 21.77 -6.84
CA LYS A 48 -1.31 21.13 -5.95
C LYS A 48 -2.77 21.32 -6.42
N PRO A 49 -3.15 20.86 -7.64
CA PRO A 49 -4.53 20.95 -8.12
C PRO A 49 -5.50 20.21 -7.18
N PHE A 50 -6.64 20.83 -6.85
CA PHE A 50 -7.65 20.29 -5.93
C PHE A 50 -7.10 19.82 -4.57
N GLY A 51 -5.97 20.36 -4.14
CA GLY A 51 -5.29 19.96 -2.91
C GLY A 51 -4.49 18.66 -3.02
N ILE A 52 -4.24 18.13 -4.22
CA ILE A 52 -3.46 16.91 -4.47
C ILE A 52 -2.09 17.31 -5.03
N PRO A 53 -0.97 16.99 -4.35
CA PRO A 53 0.36 17.29 -4.87
C PRO A 53 0.66 16.52 -6.17
N VAL A 54 1.17 17.22 -7.18
CA VAL A 54 1.56 16.63 -8.48
C VAL A 54 3.08 16.71 -8.66
N TYR A 55 3.68 15.57 -9.01
CA TYR A 55 5.11 15.42 -9.28
C TYR A 55 5.35 14.90 -10.69
N VAL A 56 6.42 15.36 -11.32
CA VAL A 56 6.89 14.89 -12.64
C VAL A 56 8.26 14.25 -12.46
N SER A 57 8.37 12.98 -12.83
CA SER A 57 9.64 12.26 -12.83
C SER A 57 10.53 12.70 -13.99
N TRP A 58 11.85 12.60 -13.86
CA TRP A 58 12.80 12.85 -14.95
C TRP A 58 12.56 11.98 -16.18
N THR A 59 11.98 10.78 -16.02
CA THR A 59 11.62 9.91 -17.14
C THR A 59 10.62 10.55 -18.09
N TRP A 60 9.87 11.56 -17.63
CA TRP A 60 8.95 12.35 -18.45
C TRP A 60 9.63 12.98 -19.67
N PHE A 61 10.82 13.55 -19.49
CA PHE A 61 11.54 14.22 -20.59
C PHE A 61 11.93 13.22 -21.69
N ILE A 62 12.24 11.98 -21.31
CA ILE A 62 12.59 10.90 -22.25
C ILE A 62 11.35 10.51 -23.07
N VAL A 63 10.18 10.39 -22.45
CA VAL A 63 8.93 10.11 -23.16
C VAL A 63 8.52 11.26 -24.05
N ALA A 64 8.62 12.49 -23.56
CA ALA A 64 8.28 13.67 -24.37
C ALA A 64 9.15 13.72 -25.63
N ALA A 65 10.46 13.48 -25.51
CA ALA A 65 11.36 13.37 -26.65
C ALA A 65 10.97 12.19 -27.57
N PHE A 66 10.65 11.03 -27.00
CA PHE A 66 10.23 9.85 -27.75
C PHE A 66 8.95 10.10 -28.57
N ILE A 67 7.89 10.63 -27.95
CA ILE A 67 6.63 10.98 -28.62
C ILE A 67 6.89 12.02 -29.70
N THR A 68 7.71 13.03 -29.42
CA THR A 68 8.07 14.05 -30.40
C THR A 68 8.74 13.43 -31.62
N MET A 69 9.66 12.48 -31.43
CA MET A 69 10.34 11.77 -32.52
C MET A 69 9.38 10.86 -33.31
N LEU A 70 8.43 10.23 -32.63
CA LEU A 70 7.44 9.34 -33.25
C LEU A 70 6.40 10.11 -34.07
N VAL A 71 5.96 11.27 -33.55
CA VAL A 71 4.87 12.07 -34.12
C VAL A 71 5.39 13.12 -35.10
N GLY A 72 6.63 13.57 -34.98
CA GLY A 72 7.27 14.56 -35.85
C GLY A 72 7.11 14.27 -37.36
N PRO A 73 7.42 13.05 -37.84
CA PRO A 73 7.20 12.69 -39.25
C PRO A 73 5.74 12.81 -39.68
N ARG A 74 4.79 12.46 -38.80
CA ARG A 74 3.35 12.60 -39.07
C ARG A 74 2.94 14.07 -39.16
N MET A 75 3.50 14.94 -38.33
CA MET A 75 3.26 16.39 -38.40
C MET A 75 3.77 16.99 -39.71
N GLN A 76 4.91 16.51 -40.24
CA GLN A 76 5.42 16.97 -41.54
C GLN A 76 4.48 16.61 -42.69
N ILE A 77 3.86 15.42 -42.63
CA ILE A 77 2.89 14.98 -43.64
C ILE A 77 1.58 15.77 -43.51
N MET A 78 1.12 16.05 -42.29
CA MET A 78 -0.13 16.78 -42.04
C MET A 78 -0.01 18.28 -42.31
N LEU A 79 1.16 18.86 -42.06
CA LEU A 79 1.43 20.30 -42.17
C LEU A 79 2.61 20.53 -43.12
N PRO A 80 2.44 20.25 -44.43
CA PRO A 80 3.54 20.29 -45.40
C PRO A 80 4.14 21.69 -45.60
N GLU A 81 3.39 22.73 -45.26
CA GLU A 81 3.83 24.13 -45.31
C GLU A 81 4.86 24.47 -44.21
N LEU A 82 5.00 23.64 -43.18
CA LEU A 82 5.95 23.84 -42.10
C LEU A 82 7.32 23.24 -42.43
N ASN A 83 8.38 23.96 -42.08
CA ASN A 83 9.72 23.38 -42.08
C ASN A 83 9.83 22.29 -41.00
N SER A 84 10.86 21.45 -41.12
CA SER A 84 11.06 20.30 -40.24
C SER A 84 11.12 20.68 -38.76
N THR A 85 11.81 21.78 -38.41
CA THR A 85 11.92 22.25 -37.02
C THR A 85 10.56 22.64 -36.45
N ALA A 86 9.73 23.34 -37.22
CA ALA A 86 8.39 23.75 -36.80
C ALA A 86 7.47 22.54 -36.61
N ALA A 87 7.49 21.56 -37.52
CA ALA A 87 6.70 20.34 -37.39
C ALA A 87 7.05 19.54 -36.11
N TYR A 88 8.35 19.43 -35.77
CA TYR A 88 8.79 18.80 -34.53
C TYR A 88 8.45 19.63 -33.28
N ALA A 89 8.44 20.96 -33.38
CA ALA A 89 7.95 21.81 -32.29
C ALA A 89 6.45 21.56 -32.01
N VAL A 90 5.63 21.43 -33.06
CA VAL A 90 4.21 21.06 -32.92
C VAL A 90 4.05 19.67 -32.32
N ALA A 91 4.87 18.69 -32.73
CA ALA A 91 4.87 17.35 -32.13
C ALA A 91 5.25 17.38 -30.63
N PHE A 92 6.17 18.24 -30.23
CA PHE A 92 6.51 18.44 -28.81
C PHE A 92 5.36 19.06 -28.02
N VAL A 93 4.70 20.07 -28.59
CA VAL A 93 3.47 20.65 -28.00
C VAL A 93 2.40 19.59 -27.82
N PHE A 94 2.19 18.73 -28.83
CA PHE A 94 1.28 17.59 -28.70
C PHE A 94 1.69 16.66 -27.54
N ALA A 95 2.97 16.30 -27.42
CA ALA A 95 3.45 15.45 -26.32
C ALA A 95 3.14 16.06 -24.94
N VAL A 96 3.31 17.37 -24.78
CA VAL A 96 2.96 18.10 -23.55
C VAL A 96 1.45 18.05 -23.29
N LEU A 97 0.63 18.32 -24.30
CA LEU A 97 -0.84 18.31 -24.19
C LEU A 97 -1.38 16.90 -23.88
N LEU A 98 -0.80 15.87 -24.49
CA LEU A 98 -1.12 14.47 -24.18
C LEU A 98 -0.84 14.15 -22.71
N TYR A 99 0.28 14.61 -22.17
CA TYR A 99 0.60 14.45 -20.75
C TYR A 99 -0.37 15.21 -19.83
N VAL A 100 -0.79 16.42 -20.22
CA VAL A 100 -1.83 17.15 -19.49
C VAL A 100 -3.14 16.36 -19.50
N SER A 101 -3.52 15.76 -20.63
CA SER A 101 -4.70 14.90 -20.73
C SER A 101 -4.59 13.66 -19.83
N VAL A 102 -3.45 12.97 -19.79
CA VAL A 102 -3.21 11.85 -18.86
C VAL A 102 -3.25 12.32 -17.40
N LEU A 103 -2.71 13.50 -17.08
CA LEU A 103 -2.83 14.08 -15.76
C LEU A 103 -4.28 14.33 -15.38
N LEU A 104 -5.09 14.87 -16.30
CA LEU A 104 -6.51 15.09 -16.07
C LEU A 104 -7.25 13.76 -15.84
N HIS A 105 -6.91 12.71 -16.57
CA HIS A 105 -7.42 11.35 -16.36
C HIS A 105 -7.15 10.86 -14.92
N GLU A 106 -5.89 10.93 -14.47
CA GLU A 106 -5.51 10.58 -13.08
C GLU A 106 -6.20 11.46 -12.03
N LEU A 107 -6.37 12.74 -12.36
CA LEU A 107 -7.02 13.69 -11.49
C LEU A 107 -8.50 13.35 -11.32
N ALA A 108 -9.19 12.84 -12.34
CA ALA A 108 -10.58 12.39 -12.23
C ALA A 108 -10.72 11.25 -11.21
N HIS A 109 -9.85 10.24 -11.26
CA HIS A 109 -9.82 9.19 -10.22
C HIS A 109 -9.60 9.77 -8.83
N SER A 110 -8.60 10.64 -8.71
CA SER A 110 -8.19 11.19 -7.43
C SER A 110 -9.23 12.12 -6.81
N VAL A 111 -9.88 12.95 -7.63
CA VAL A 111 -10.96 13.86 -7.18
C VAL A 111 -12.16 13.05 -6.71
N LEU A 112 -12.58 12.02 -7.45
CA LEU A 112 -13.69 11.18 -7.04
C LEU A 112 -13.37 10.35 -5.78
N ALA A 113 -12.14 9.83 -5.68
CA ALA A 113 -11.65 9.15 -4.48
C ALA A 113 -11.71 10.07 -3.25
N LYS A 114 -11.24 11.32 -3.39
CA LYS A 114 -11.29 12.33 -2.35
C LYS A 114 -12.72 12.71 -1.97
N ALA A 115 -13.63 12.80 -2.94
CA ALA A 115 -15.06 13.03 -2.69
C ALA A 115 -15.69 11.89 -1.86
N TYR A 116 -15.15 10.67 -1.95
CA TYR A 116 -15.53 9.54 -1.10
C TYR A 116 -14.77 9.45 0.23
N GLY A 117 -13.94 10.45 0.56
CA GLY A 117 -13.16 10.50 1.80
C GLY A 117 -11.93 9.60 1.80
N LEU A 118 -11.47 9.13 0.63
CA LEU A 118 -10.26 8.34 0.52
C LEU A 118 -9.04 9.27 0.51
N PRO A 119 -8.03 9.05 1.38
CA PRO A 119 -6.81 9.84 1.39
C PRO A 119 -6.00 9.61 0.10
N VAL A 120 -5.72 10.72 -0.60
CA VAL A 120 -4.87 10.75 -1.80
C VAL A 120 -3.59 11.49 -1.45
N ARG A 121 -2.46 10.78 -1.48
CA ARG A 121 -1.17 11.30 -1.05
C ARG A 121 -0.57 12.24 -2.09
N ARG A 122 -0.58 11.81 -3.36
CA ARG A 122 -0.03 12.54 -4.51
C ARG A 122 -0.36 11.85 -5.83
N ILE A 123 -0.11 12.56 -6.93
CA ILE A 123 -0.07 12.03 -8.30
C ILE A 123 1.37 12.18 -8.81
N THR A 124 1.92 11.14 -9.41
CA THR A 124 3.24 11.19 -10.03
C THR A 124 3.18 10.73 -11.48
N LEU A 125 3.72 11.55 -12.38
CA LEU A 125 3.82 11.25 -13.81
C LEU A 125 5.17 10.58 -14.11
N TYR A 126 5.11 9.38 -14.67
CA TYR A 126 6.23 8.51 -15.04
C TYR A 126 6.29 8.25 -16.55
N PHE A 127 7.20 7.36 -16.95
CA PHE A 127 7.39 6.94 -18.33
C PHE A 127 6.13 6.33 -18.98
N LEU A 128 5.40 5.48 -18.24
CA LEU A 128 4.25 4.72 -18.75
C LEU A 128 2.88 5.32 -18.38
N GLY A 129 2.83 6.57 -17.91
CA GLY A 129 1.59 7.23 -17.51
C GLY A 129 1.69 7.91 -16.14
N GLY A 130 0.54 8.25 -15.56
CA GLY A 130 0.45 8.75 -14.19
C GLY A 130 0.09 7.65 -13.21
N VAL A 131 0.58 7.76 -11.97
CA VAL A 131 0.16 6.89 -10.87
C VAL A 131 -0.38 7.77 -9.76
N SER A 132 -1.64 7.53 -9.42
CA SER A 132 -2.31 8.14 -8.27
C SER A 132 -2.09 7.28 -7.02
N GLU A 133 -1.39 7.82 -6.02
CA GLU A 133 -1.18 7.15 -4.73
C GLU A 133 -2.39 7.38 -3.81
N ILE A 134 -3.34 6.43 -3.84
CA ILE A 134 -4.49 6.38 -2.95
C ILE A 134 -4.18 5.40 -1.82
N GLU A 135 -4.14 5.88 -0.58
CA GLU A 135 -3.63 5.09 0.56
C GLU A 135 -4.57 3.97 1.00
N LYS A 136 -5.87 4.12 0.73
CA LYS A 136 -6.91 3.16 1.15
C LYS A 136 -7.72 2.68 -0.05
N GLU A 137 -8.04 1.39 -0.06
CA GLU A 137 -8.97 0.84 -1.03
C GLU A 137 -10.40 1.36 -0.77
N PRO A 138 -11.22 1.54 -1.83
CA PRO A 138 -12.61 1.93 -1.67
C PRO A 138 -13.38 0.90 -0.81
N PRO A 139 -14.23 1.35 0.15
CA PRO A 139 -14.85 0.45 1.13
C PRO A 139 -16.02 -0.37 0.56
N THR A 140 -16.51 -0.04 -0.64
CA THR A 140 -17.61 -0.77 -1.28
C THR A 140 -17.31 -1.00 -2.77
N PRO A 141 -17.81 -2.09 -3.36
CA PRO A 141 -17.60 -2.38 -4.77
C PRO A 141 -18.16 -1.27 -5.67
N GLY A 142 -19.28 -0.65 -5.29
CA GLY A 142 -19.84 0.47 -6.05
C GLY A 142 -18.92 1.68 -6.11
N LYS A 143 -18.31 2.05 -4.97
CA LYS A 143 -17.33 3.15 -4.93
C LYS A 143 -16.08 2.82 -5.73
N GLU A 144 -15.61 1.58 -5.66
CA GLU A 144 -14.46 1.14 -6.47
C GLU A 144 -14.74 1.26 -7.96
N PHE A 145 -15.89 0.76 -8.42
CA PHE A 145 -16.28 0.86 -9.81
C PHE A 145 -16.35 2.31 -10.29
N LEU A 146 -16.99 3.19 -9.52
CA LEU A 146 -17.14 4.60 -9.90
C LEU A 146 -15.80 5.32 -9.93
N VAL A 147 -14.93 5.10 -8.93
CA VAL A 147 -13.56 5.66 -8.93
C VAL A 147 -12.78 5.17 -10.14
N ALA A 148 -12.82 3.87 -10.45
CA ALA A 148 -12.12 3.32 -11.61
C ALA A 148 -12.72 3.80 -12.95
N ALA A 149 -14.02 4.05 -13.04
CA ALA A 149 -14.65 4.54 -14.26
C ALA A 149 -14.37 6.04 -14.52
N ALA A 150 -13.96 6.81 -13.50
CA ALA A 150 -13.83 8.27 -13.61
C ALA A 150 -12.80 8.74 -14.65
N GLY A 151 -11.60 8.16 -14.66
CA GLY A 151 -10.56 8.48 -15.64
C GLY A 151 -10.99 8.14 -17.08
N PRO A 152 -11.39 6.89 -17.38
CA PRO A 152 -11.89 6.53 -18.69
C PRO A 152 -13.08 7.37 -19.16
N ALA A 153 -14.03 7.69 -18.27
CA ALA A 153 -15.16 8.55 -18.60
C ALA A 153 -14.69 9.98 -18.97
N LEU A 154 -13.72 10.53 -18.24
CA LEU A 154 -13.13 11.83 -18.58
C LEU A 154 -12.43 11.78 -19.94
N SER A 155 -11.56 10.78 -20.18
CA SER A 155 -10.84 10.65 -21.44
C SER A 155 -11.80 10.47 -22.63
N LEU A 156 -12.82 9.63 -22.51
CA LEU A 156 -13.84 9.48 -23.55
C LEU A 156 -14.64 10.78 -23.76
N GLY A 157 -14.96 11.51 -22.68
CA GLY A 157 -15.61 12.80 -22.77
C GLY A 157 -14.75 13.84 -23.50
N LEU A 158 -13.46 13.95 -23.16
CA LEU A 158 -12.51 14.83 -23.86
C LEU A 158 -12.33 14.42 -25.32
N GLY A 159 -12.29 13.12 -25.62
CA GLY A 159 -12.25 12.59 -26.98
C GLY A 159 -13.50 12.94 -27.78
N GLY A 160 -14.69 12.78 -27.20
CA GLY A 160 -15.95 13.15 -27.85
C GLY A 160 -16.09 14.66 -28.09
N LEU A 161 -15.68 15.49 -27.13
CA LEU A 161 -15.68 16.94 -27.27
C LEU A 161 -14.66 17.41 -28.31
N GLY A 162 -13.47 16.81 -28.31
CA GLY A 162 -12.44 17.11 -29.31
C GLY A 162 -12.89 16.73 -30.72
N LEU A 163 -13.52 15.58 -30.91
CA LEU A 163 -14.12 15.17 -32.18
C LEU A 163 -15.20 16.16 -32.64
N ALA A 164 -16.07 16.61 -31.73
CA ALA A 164 -17.07 17.62 -32.07
C ALA A 164 -16.43 18.96 -32.46
N ALA A 165 -15.38 19.39 -31.77
CA ALA A 165 -14.65 20.61 -32.11
C ALA A 165 -13.97 20.50 -33.49
N ASP A 166 -13.36 19.36 -33.79
CA ASP A 166 -12.73 19.04 -35.07
C ASP A 166 -13.73 19.12 -36.25
N ILE A 167 -14.94 18.58 -36.07
CA ILE A 167 -15.95 18.57 -37.15
C ILE A 167 -16.64 19.94 -37.32
N TYR A 168 -16.96 20.63 -36.23
CA TYR A 168 -17.88 21.77 -36.26
C TYR A 168 -17.24 23.14 -36.02
N VAL A 169 -16.01 23.19 -35.51
CA VAL A 169 -15.37 24.44 -35.06
C VAL A 169 -14.02 24.68 -35.71
N ILE A 170 -13.17 23.65 -35.79
CA ILE A 170 -11.76 23.75 -36.20
C ILE A 170 -11.59 22.94 -37.48
N ASN A 171 -11.83 23.59 -38.62
CA ASN A 171 -11.67 23.03 -39.98
C ASN A 171 -10.92 24.07 -40.81
N ASP A 172 -9.64 24.24 -40.51
CA ASP A 172 -8.76 25.23 -41.14
C ASP A 172 -7.52 24.62 -41.79
N GLY A 173 -7.35 23.29 -41.68
CA GLY A 173 -6.17 22.53 -42.11
C GLY A 173 -4.90 22.93 -41.35
N GLY A 174 -5.03 23.70 -40.27
CA GLY A 174 -3.93 24.34 -39.59
C GLY A 174 -3.35 23.53 -38.43
N ILE A 175 -2.40 24.15 -37.73
CA ILE A 175 -1.82 23.61 -36.50
C ILE A 175 -2.90 23.28 -35.45
N PRO A 176 -3.93 24.12 -35.21
CA PRO A 176 -4.98 23.81 -34.23
C PRO A 176 -5.74 22.53 -34.57
N GLU A 177 -6.15 22.35 -35.83
CA GLU A 177 -6.82 21.13 -36.30
C GLU A 177 -5.94 19.89 -36.08
N ALA A 178 -4.67 19.95 -36.52
CA ALA A 178 -3.74 18.85 -36.35
C ALA A 178 -3.54 18.43 -34.87
N LEU A 179 -3.46 19.40 -33.95
CA LEU A 179 -3.32 19.13 -32.52
C LEU A 179 -4.61 18.57 -31.92
N VAL A 180 -5.76 19.14 -32.26
CA VAL A 180 -7.07 18.69 -31.77
C VAL A 180 -7.36 17.28 -32.25
N TRP A 181 -7.11 17.00 -33.53
CA TRP A 181 -7.24 15.67 -34.12
C TRP A 181 -6.47 14.61 -33.33
N GLN A 182 -5.19 14.86 -33.07
CA GLN A 182 -4.34 13.92 -32.34
C GLN A 182 -4.76 13.75 -30.88
N LEU A 183 -5.16 14.84 -30.22
CA LEU A 183 -5.57 14.79 -28.83
C LEU A 183 -6.86 14.03 -28.64
N TRP A 184 -7.86 14.23 -29.50
CA TRP A 184 -9.13 13.53 -29.35
C TRP A 184 -8.97 12.04 -29.65
N VAL A 185 -8.22 11.68 -30.69
CA VAL A 185 -7.89 10.28 -31.00
C VAL A 185 -7.14 9.62 -29.84
N ALA A 186 -6.11 10.29 -29.31
CA ALA A 186 -5.34 9.77 -28.19
C ALA A 186 -6.20 9.58 -26.93
N ASN A 187 -7.09 10.52 -26.63
CA ASN A 187 -8.02 10.41 -25.50
C ASN A 187 -9.00 9.24 -25.65
N LEU A 188 -9.51 9.00 -26.86
CA LEU A 188 -10.34 7.83 -27.12
C LEU A 188 -9.56 6.53 -26.94
N ILE A 189 -8.33 6.45 -27.48
CA ILE A 189 -7.47 5.28 -27.30
C ILE A 189 -7.19 5.02 -25.82
N VAL A 190 -6.77 6.05 -25.07
CA VAL A 190 -6.50 5.95 -23.63
C VAL A 190 -7.74 5.53 -22.86
N GLY A 191 -8.91 6.11 -23.17
CA GLY A 191 -10.18 5.77 -22.53
C GLY A 191 -10.61 4.33 -22.79
N VAL A 192 -10.63 3.91 -24.06
CA VAL A 192 -11.03 2.54 -24.45
C VAL A 192 -10.04 1.50 -23.92
N PHE A 193 -8.74 1.76 -24.05
CA PHE A 193 -7.72 0.84 -23.56
C PHE A 193 -7.80 0.65 -22.05
N ASN A 194 -8.01 1.73 -21.29
CA ASN A 194 -8.20 1.62 -19.85
C ASN A 194 -9.52 0.95 -19.45
N LEU A 195 -10.52 0.83 -20.33
CA LEU A 195 -11.74 0.05 -20.05
C LEU A 195 -11.58 -1.47 -20.25
N LEU A 196 -10.44 -1.94 -20.79
CA LEU A 196 -10.23 -3.37 -21.00
C LEU A 196 -10.23 -4.14 -19.66
N PRO A 197 -10.87 -5.33 -19.61
CA PRO A 197 -11.18 -6.02 -18.37
C PRO A 197 -9.98 -6.82 -17.82
N GLY A 198 -8.92 -6.13 -17.40
CA GLY A 198 -7.73 -6.77 -16.84
C GLY A 198 -6.83 -5.82 -16.06
N LEU A 199 -6.36 -6.23 -14.88
CA LEU A 199 -5.38 -5.45 -14.13
C LEU A 199 -4.04 -5.39 -14.88
N PRO A 200 -3.30 -4.27 -14.84
CA PRO A 200 -3.48 -3.10 -13.96
C PRO A 200 -4.42 -2.01 -14.47
N LEU A 201 -5.13 -2.22 -15.59
CA LEU A 201 -6.01 -1.22 -16.20
C LEU A 201 -7.25 -0.94 -15.33
N ASP A 202 -7.89 0.22 -15.53
CA ASP A 202 -9.08 0.60 -14.77
C ASP A 202 -10.27 -0.34 -14.97
N GLY A 203 -10.45 -0.86 -16.18
CA GLY A 203 -11.43 -1.88 -16.52
C GLY A 203 -11.20 -3.17 -15.74
N GLY A 204 -9.94 -3.48 -15.40
CA GLY A 204 -9.59 -4.52 -14.44
C GLY A 204 -10.13 -4.24 -13.04
N ARG A 205 -10.02 -2.99 -12.55
CA ARG A 205 -10.59 -2.58 -11.25
C ARG A 205 -12.12 -2.58 -11.28
N MET A 206 -12.73 -2.19 -12.40
CA MET A 206 -14.17 -2.28 -12.62
C MET A 206 -14.64 -3.74 -12.61
N LEU A 207 -13.92 -4.64 -13.28
CA LEU A 207 -14.17 -6.09 -13.24
C LEU A 207 -14.03 -6.63 -11.82
N ARG A 208 -12.94 -6.28 -11.11
CA ARG A 208 -12.72 -6.64 -9.70
C ARG A 208 -13.91 -6.21 -8.85
N ALA A 209 -14.38 -4.98 -9.00
CA ALA A 209 -15.54 -4.46 -8.27
C ALA A 209 -16.82 -5.26 -8.55
N GLY A 210 -17.06 -5.63 -9.81
CA GLY A 210 -18.18 -6.49 -10.20
C GLY A 210 -18.10 -7.88 -9.55
N VAL A 211 -16.95 -8.54 -9.64
CA VAL A 211 -16.72 -9.86 -9.03
C VAL A 211 -16.81 -9.77 -7.50
N TRP A 212 -16.28 -8.72 -6.88
CA TRP A 212 -16.41 -8.48 -5.44
C TRP A 212 -17.88 -8.33 -5.04
N LYS A 213 -18.69 -7.58 -5.79
CA LYS A 213 -20.12 -7.42 -5.51
C LYS A 213 -20.87 -8.76 -5.51
N LEU A 214 -20.52 -9.64 -6.45
CA LEU A 214 -21.10 -10.98 -6.62
C LEU A 214 -20.63 -11.96 -5.54
N THR A 215 -19.32 -12.03 -5.29
CA THR A 215 -18.70 -13.02 -4.38
C THR A 215 -18.68 -12.58 -2.91
N LYS A 216 -18.94 -11.29 -2.63
CA LYS A 216 -18.73 -10.65 -1.32
C LYS A 216 -17.30 -10.73 -0.79
N ASN A 217 -16.33 -11.11 -1.63
CA ASN A 217 -14.93 -11.23 -1.27
C ASN A 217 -14.05 -10.35 -2.20
N PRO A 218 -13.41 -9.29 -1.69
CA PRO A 218 -12.59 -8.40 -2.51
C PRO A 218 -11.33 -9.09 -3.07
N GLY A 219 -10.77 -10.07 -2.34
CA GLY A 219 -9.61 -10.83 -2.78
C GLY A 219 -9.91 -11.68 -4.02
N SER A 220 -11.09 -12.29 -4.08
CA SER A 220 -11.54 -13.05 -5.26
C SER A 220 -11.65 -12.15 -6.50
N GLY A 221 -12.15 -10.92 -6.32
CA GLY A 221 -12.20 -9.93 -7.40
C GLY A 221 -10.83 -9.59 -7.95
N THR A 222 -9.83 -9.36 -7.09
CA THR A 222 -8.46 -9.09 -7.53
C THR A 222 -7.89 -10.25 -8.34
N ILE A 223 -8.11 -11.49 -7.90
CA ILE A 223 -7.59 -12.69 -8.57
C ILE A 223 -8.17 -12.82 -9.98
N VAL A 224 -9.50 -12.69 -10.12
CA VAL A 224 -10.17 -12.79 -11.42
C VAL A 224 -9.71 -11.66 -12.35
N ALA A 225 -9.66 -10.43 -11.88
CA ALA A 225 -9.25 -9.29 -12.70
C ALA A 225 -7.77 -9.37 -13.12
N ALA A 226 -6.89 -9.90 -12.28
CA ALA A 226 -5.49 -10.09 -12.63
C ALA A 226 -5.30 -11.24 -13.66
N TRP A 227 -6.08 -12.31 -13.57
CA TRP A 227 -6.11 -13.32 -14.63
C TRP A 227 -6.67 -12.74 -15.94
N GLY A 228 -7.69 -11.89 -15.88
CA GLY A 228 -8.16 -11.11 -17.03
C GLY A 228 -7.04 -10.31 -17.70
N GLY A 229 -6.19 -9.67 -16.89
CA GLY A 229 -4.98 -8.97 -17.39
C GLY A 229 -3.99 -9.89 -18.10
N ARG A 230 -3.72 -11.08 -17.55
CA ARG A 230 -2.84 -12.07 -18.20
C ARG A 230 -3.39 -12.57 -19.53
N VAL A 231 -4.68 -12.87 -19.58
CA VAL A 231 -5.35 -13.27 -20.83
C VAL A 231 -5.27 -12.13 -21.84
N LEU A 232 -5.55 -10.90 -21.42
CA LEU A 232 -5.46 -9.73 -22.28
C LEU A 232 -4.05 -9.51 -22.82
N ALA A 233 -3.02 -9.66 -21.99
CA ALA A 233 -1.62 -9.56 -22.42
C ALA A 233 -1.27 -10.59 -23.51
N VAL A 234 -1.74 -11.83 -23.36
CA VAL A 234 -1.53 -12.88 -24.38
C VAL A 234 -2.29 -12.52 -25.67
N LEU A 235 -3.56 -12.13 -25.56
CA LEU A 235 -4.38 -11.77 -26.72
C LEU A 235 -3.80 -10.57 -27.48
N LEU A 236 -3.22 -9.59 -26.78
CA LEU A 236 -2.62 -8.40 -27.38
C LEU A 236 -1.46 -8.73 -28.33
N VAL A 237 -0.74 -9.84 -28.10
CA VAL A 237 0.34 -10.31 -28.98
C VAL A 237 -0.18 -11.31 -30.00
N VAL A 238 -0.97 -12.29 -29.55
CA VAL A 238 -1.40 -13.41 -30.40
C VAL A 238 -2.34 -12.95 -31.50
N VAL A 239 -3.28 -12.04 -31.22
CA VAL A 239 -4.28 -11.62 -32.23
C VAL A 239 -3.61 -10.91 -33.40
N PRO A 240 -2.80 -9.84 -33.23
CA PRO A 240 -2.14 -9.17 -34.35
C PRO A 240 -1.24 -10.12 -35.16
N VAL A 241 -0.48 -10.99 -34.49
CA VAL A 241 0.39 -11.98 -35.14
C VAL A 241 -0.44 -12.97 -35.95
N ALA A 242 -1.50 -13.53 -35.37
CA ALA A 242 -2.36 -14.48 -36.07
C ALA A 242 -3.05 -13.84 -37.29
N THR A 243 -3.51 -12.59 -37.17
CA THR A 243 -4.12 -11.86 -38.30
C THR A 243 -3.12 -11.52 -39.39
N ALA A 244 -1.90 -11.12 -39.03
CA ALA A 244 -0.87 -10.83 -40.03
C ALA A 244 -0.48 -12.09 -40.82
N LEU A 245 -0.34 -13.23 -40.11
CA LEU A 245 -0.05 -14.52 -40.73
C LEU A 245 -1.22 -15.01 -41.62
N SER A 246 -2.48 -14.81 -41.21
CA SER A 246 -3.63 -15.19 -42.03
C SER A 246 -3.75 -14.34 -43.30
N ASP A 247 -3.35 -13.07 -43.22
CA ASP A 247 -3.38 -12.14 -44.34
C ASP A 247 -2.15 -12.28 -45.26
N GLY A 248 -1.21 -13.20 -44.94
CA GLY A 248 0.03 -13.39 -45.68
C GLY A 248 0.99 -12.21 -45.61
N ARG A 249 0.85 -11.35 -44.59
CA ARG A 249 1.72 -10.19 -44.40
C ARG A 249 3.04 -10.62 -43.77
N GLU A 250 4.13 -10.02 -44.24
CA GLU A 250 5.41 -10.11 -43.54
C GLU A 250 5.31 -9.32 -42.23
N LEU A 251 5.78 -9.94 -41.15
CA LEU A 251 5.75 -9.36 -39.81
C LEU A 251 7.02 -8.52 -39.60
N ASP A 252 6.86 -7.20 -39.54
CA ASP A 252 7.96 -6.31 -39.21
C ASP A 252 8.22 -6.24 -37.70
N LEU A 253 9.47 -6.00 -37.33
CA LEU A 253 9.87 -5.81 -35.92
C LEU A 253 9.06 -4.71 -35.24
N THR A 254 8.68 -3.66 -35.97
CA THR A 254 7.86 -2.55 -35.46
C THR A 254 6.44 -2.96 -35.12
N ASP A 255 5.87 -3.93 -35.85
CA ASP A 255 4.52 -4.44 -35.63
C ASP A 255 4.43 -5.32 -34.38
N LEU A 256 5.53 -6.00 -34.02
CA LEU A 256 5.62 -6.81 -32.81
C LEU A 256 6.09 -6.02 -31.58
N LEU A 257 6.95 -5.01 -31.75
CA LEU A 257 7.59 -4.31 -30.63
C LEU A 257 6.56 -3.71 -29.67
N TRP A 258 5.59 -2.98 -30.19
CA TRP A 258 4.60 -2.28 -29.36
C TRP A 258 3.63 -3.21 -28.63
N PRO A 259 2.98 -4.18 -29.31
CA PRO A 259 2.16 -5.17 -28.62
C PRO A 259 2.93 -5.94 -27.54
N ILE A 260 4.18 -6.32 -27.80
CA ILE A 260 5.01 -7.03 -26.82
C ILE A 260 5.31 -6.16 -25.60
N VAL A 261 5.72 -4.90 -25.80
CA VAL A 261 6.00 -3.98 -24.70
C VAL A 261 4.75 -3.74 -23.84
N LEU A 262 3.61 -3.49 -24.48
CA LEU A 262 2.33 -3.31 -23.77
C LEU A 262 1.89 -4.59 -23.04
N ALA A 263 1.98 -5.76 -23.69
CA ALA A 263 1.64 -7.03 -23.09
C ALA A 263 2.53 -7.36 -21.89
N MET A 264 3.84 -7.09 -22.00
CA MET A 264 4.79 -7.26 -20.90
C MET A 264 4.39 -6.40 -19.69
N PHE A 265 4.01 -5.13 -19.92
CA PHE A 265 3.58 -4.25 -18.84
C PHE A 265 2.29 -4.75 -18.15
N ILE A 266 1.28 -5.13 -18.94
CA ILE A 266 0.03 -5.70 -18.41
C ILE A 266 0.34 -6.98 -17.62
N TRP A 267 1.17 -7.87 -18.16
CA TRP A 267 1.54 -9.12 -17.53
C TRP A 267 2.26 -8.91 -16.19
N LEU A 268 3.22 -7.98 -16.15
CA LEU A 268 3.95 -7.64 -14.93
C LEU A 268 3.01 -7.03 -13.88
N GLY A 269 2.17 -6.07 -14.27
CA GLY A 269 1.18 -5.47 -13.38
C GLY A 269 0.19 -6.48 -12.81
N ALA A 270 -0.40 -7.33 -13.66
CA ALA A 270 -1.27 -8.42 -13.25
C ALA A 270 -0.57 -9.39 -12.28
N SER A 271 0.68 -9.74 -12.55
CA SER A 271 1.47 -10.65 -11.71
C SER A 271 1.78 -10.04 -10.34
N GLN A 272 2.06 -8.73 -10.28
CA GLN A 272 2.22 -8.00 -9.03
C GLN A 272 0.92 -7.99 -8.23
N SER A 273 -0.22 -7.70 -8.86
CA SER A 273 -1.53 -7.73 -8.20
C SER A 273 -1.86 -9.11 -7.62
N LEU A 274 -1.56 -10.21 -8.35
CA LEU A 274 -1.73 -11.58 -7.84
C LEU A 274 -0.84 -11.85 -6.63
N ARG A 275 0.42 -11.39 -6.64
CA ARG A 275 1.34 -11.58 -5.51
C ARG A 275 0.83 -10.87 -4.27
N VAL A 276 0.40 -9.61 -4.39
CA VAL A 276 -0.17 -8.84 -3.29
C VAL A 276 -1.45 -9.48 -2.76
N ALA A 277 -2.34 -9.94 -3.66
CA ALA A 277 -3.58 -10.62 -3.27
C ALA A 277 -3.31 -11.91 -2.48
N LYS A 278 -2.32 -12.71 -2.89
CA LYS A 278 -1.92 -13.94 -2.17
C LYS A 278 -1.41 -13.64 -0.75
N ILE A 279 -0.62 -12.59 -0.58
CA ILE A 279 -0.11 -12.18 0.74
C ILE A 279 -1.29 -11.70 1.61
N ARG A 280 -2.16 -10.85 1.06
CA ARG A 280 -3.33 -10.35 1.80
C ARG A 280 -4.32 -11.44 2.19
N ALA A 281 -4.51 -12.46 1.36
CA ALA A 281 -5.37 -13.59 1.69
C ALA A 281 -4.90 -14.39 2.93
N LYS A 282 -3.62 -14.25 3.32
CA LYS A 282 -3.06 -14.88 4.52
C LYS A 282 -3.25 -14.03 5.79
N ILE A 283 -3.51 -12.73 5.67
CA ILE A 283 -3.65 -11.82 6.82
C ILE A 283 -4.72 -12.33 7.81
N PRO A 284 -5.94 -12.72 7.39
CA PRO A 284 -6.95 -13.22 8.33
C PRO A 284 -6.56 -14.52 9.05
N GLN A 285 -5.55 -15.24 8.57
CA GLN A 285 -5.05 -16.47 9.21
C GLN A 285 -4.04 -16.18 10.33
N VAL A 286 -3.57 -14.93 10.42
CA VAL A 286 -2.66 -14.48 11.47
C VAL A 286 -3.48 -14.25 12.73
N ASN A 287 -3.34 -15.12 13.72
CA ASN A 287 -4.08 -15.04 14.96
C ASN A 287 -3.10 -15.22 16.13
N ALA A 288 -3.02 -14.20 16.99
CA ALA A 288 -2.07 -14.15 18.10
C ALA A 288 -2.19 -15.39 18.98
N ARG A 289 -3.43 -15.78 19.32
CA ARG A 289 -3.75 -16.95 20.14
C ARG A 289 -3.20 -18.24 19.55
N THR A 290 -3.47 -18.47 18.26
CA THR A 290 -3.09 -19.72 17.58
C THR A 290 -1.59 -19.83 17.32
N LEU A 291 -0.91 -18.69 17.15
CA LEU A 291 0.53 -18.61 16.90
C LEU A 291 1.34 -18.48 18.20
N ALA A 292 0.68 -18.26 19.34
CA ALA A 292 1.33 -18.14 20.63
C ALA A 292 2.06 -19.42 21.00
N ARG A 293 3.28 -19.25 21.46
CA ARG A 293 3.99 -20.31 22.19
C ARG A 293 3.59 -20.22 23.65
N ARG A 294 3.24 -21.36 24.23
CA ARG A 294 3.04 -21.47 25.68
C ARG A 294 4.31 -20.99 26.39
N ALA A 295 4.13 -20.18 27.42
CA ALA A 295 5.21 -19.64 28.22
C ALA A 295 5.24 -20.29 29.60
N VAL A 296 6.44 -20.57 30.13
CA VAL A 296 6.62 -20.91 31.54
C VAL A 296 7.12 -19.69 32.30
N PRO A 297 6.43 -19.30 33.39
CA PRO A 297 6.91 -18.24 34.28
C PRO A 297 8.06 -18.77 35.15
N VAL A 298 9.18 -18.05 35.17
CA VAL A 298 10.35 -18.39 35.99
C VAL A 298 10.88 -17.16 36.73
N ALA A 299 11.56 -17.36 37.85
CA ALA A 299 12.23 -16.26 38.56
C ALA A 299 13.51 -15.82 37.81
N ALA A 300 13.88 -14.56 37.96
CA ALA A 300 15.05 -13.94 37.32
C ALA A 300 16.36 -14.73 37.54
N GLU A 301 16.54 -15.26 38.75
CA GLU A 301 17.75 -15.99 39.18
C GLU A 301 17.76 -17.47 38.80
N THR A 302 16.71 -17.97 38.13
CA THR A 302 16.67 -19.38 37.70
C THR A 302 17.80 -19.64 36.71
N PRO A 303 18.61 -20.72 36.87
CA PRO A 303 19.56 -21.10 35.84
C PRO A 303 18.85 -21.46 34.53
N LEU A 304 19.43 -21.08 33.39
CA LEU A 304 18.83 -21.33 32.07
C LEU A 304 18.58 -22.82 31.83
N ALA A 305 19.48 -23.70 32.27
CA ALA A 305 19.29 -25.15 32.14
C ALA A 305 18.03 -25.65 32.86
N GLU A 306 17.74 -25.09 34.04
CA GLU A 306 16.57 -25.44 34.84
C GLU A 306 15.29 -24.86 34.22
N ALA A 307 15.35 -23.60 33.74
CA ALA A 307 14.24 -22.99 33.01
C ALA A 307 13.88 -23.76 31.73
N LEU A 308 14.89 -24.25 30.99
CA LEU A 308 14.69 -25.11 29.82
C LEU A 308 14.13 -26.49 30.17
N ARG A 309 14.57 -27.08 31.29
CA ARG A 309 14.00 -28.34 31.80
C ARG A 309 12.51 -28.16 32.11
N GLN A 310 12.15 -27.11 32.84
CA GLN A 310 10.76 -26.78 33.16
C GLN A 310 9.92 -26.49 31.90
N ALA A 311 10.49 -25.77 30.94
CA ALA A 311 9.85 -25.53 29.65
C ALA A 311 9.58 -26.83 28.89
N GLY A 312 10.54 -27.77 28.89
CA GLY A 312 10.39 -29.10 28.31
C GLY A 312 9.27 -29.92 28.96
N GLU A 313 9.21 -29.93 30.29
CA GLU A 313 8.17 -30.65 31.05
C GLU A 313 6.77 -30.11 30.78
N HIS A 314 6.63 -28.79 30.68
CA HIS A 314 5.35 -28.12 30.42
C HIS A 314 5.04 -27.97 28.93
N ARG A 315 5.92 -28.49 28.04
CA ARG A 315 5.84 -28.34 26.58
C ARG A 315 5.66 -26.87 26.16
N ALA A 316 6.37 -25.98 26.84
CA ALA A 316 6.37 -24.56 26.58
C ALA A 316 7.49 -24.19 25.61
N GLY A 317 7.16 -23.34 24.64
CA GLY A 317 8.09 -22.86 23.62
C GLY A 317 8.70 -21.50 23.95
N ALA A 318 8.38 -20.93 25.12
CA ALA A 318 8.87 -19.63 25.57
C ALA A 318 9.04 -19.60 27.09
N ILE A 319 9.85 -18.65 27.56
CA ILE A 319 10.13 -18.42 28.98
C ILE A 319 9.87 -16.94 29.29
N VAL A 320 9.13 -16.67 30.35
CA VAL A 320 8.82 -15.32 30.82
C VAL A 320 9.36 -15.19 32.24
N VAL A 321 10.12 -14.12 32.49
CA VAL A 321 10.60 -13.79 33.82
C VAL A 321 9.48 -13.08 34.58
N VAL A 322 9.14 -13.59 35.76
CA VAL A 322 8.11 -13.03 36.64
C VAL A 322 8.69 -12.54 37.97
N ASP A 323 7.97 -11.63 38.62
CA ASP A 323 8.24 -11.25 40.01
C ASP A 323 7.70 -12.29 41.01
N HIS A 324 7.85 -12.00 42.30
CA HIS A 324 7.37 -12.87 43.39
C HIS A 324 5.85 -13.01 43.45
N ASP A 325 5.10 -12.06 42.86
CA ASP A 325 3.64 -12.05 42.77
C ASP A 325 3.14 -12.69 41.46
N GLY A 326 4.05 -13.22 40.62
CA GLY A 326 3.72 -13.85 39.34
C GLY A 326 3.51 -12.86 38.18
N ARG A 327 3.83 -11.58 38.36
CA ARG A 327 3.66 -10.55 37.32
C ARG A 327 4.82 -10.61 36.32
N PRO A 328 4.54 -10.52 35.01
CA PRO A 328 5.59 -10.58 33.99
C PRO A 328 6.46 -9.33 33.99
N LEU A 329 7.79 -9.53 34.04
CA LEU A 329 8.80 -8.47 34.04
C LEU A 329 9.61 -8.42 32.74
N ALA A 330 9.94 -9.58 32.15
CA ALA A 330 10.78 -9.66 30.98
C ALA A 330 10.50 -10.93 30.14
N ILE A 331 10.77 -10.87 28.85
CA ILE A 331 10.70 -12.03 27.93
C ILE A 331 12.12 -12.52 27.66
N VAL A 332 12.35 -13.83 27.78
CA VAL A 332 13.64 -14.42 27.42
C VAL A 332 13.76 -14.52 25.91
N SER A 333 14.83 -13.97 25.34
CA SER A 333 15.03 -14.01 23.89
C SER A 333 15.44 -15.41 23.42
N GLU A 334 14.69 -15.97 22.48
CA GLU A 334 14.97 -17.30 21.93
C GLU A 334 16.35 -17.36 21.26
N ALA A 335 16.69 -16.31 20.51
CA ALA A 335 17.99 -16.22 19.84
C ALA A 335 19.15 -16.24 20.84
N ALA A 336 19.01 -15.55 21.98
CA ALA A 336 20.02 -15.53 23.03
C ALA A 336 20.18 -16.89 23.73
N VAL A 337 19.07 -17.61 23.93
CA VAL A 337 19.06 -18.98 24.46
C VAL A 337 19.75 -19.95 23.50
N GLN A 338 19.42 -19.90 22.22
CA GLN A 338 20.04 -20.76 21.19
C GLN A 338 21.54 -20.47 21.01
N ALA A 339 21.94 -19.21 21.12
CA ALA A 339 23.34 -18.79 21.07
C ALA A 339 24.15 -19.23 22.32
N THR A 340 23.49 -19.62 23.40
CA THR A 340 24.15 -20.06 24.65
C THR A 340 24.53 -21.54 24.58
N PRO A 341 25.84 -21.89 24.59
CA PRO A 341 26.30 -23.27 24.53
C PRO A 341 25.79 -24.12 25.70
N GLU A 342 25.49 -25.41 25.45
CA GLU A 342 24.85 -26.31 26.42
C GLU A 342 25.56 -26.38 27.77
N HIS A 343 26.89 -26.49 27.76
CA HIS A 343 27.72 -26.57 28.97
C HIS A 343 27.70 -25.29 29.82
N ARG A 344 27.31 -24.14 29.25
CA ARG A 344 27.19 -22.86 29.97
C ARG A 344 25.81 -22.63 30.55
N ARG A 345 24.76 -23.27 30.01
CA ARG A 345 23.36 -23.06 30.43
C ARG A 345 23.11 -23.26 31.93
N PRO A 346 23.79 -24.16 32.66
CA PRO A 346 23.62 -24.28 34.12
C PRO A 346 24.16 -23.09 34.94
N TRP A 347 25.02 -22.25 34.35
CA TRP A 347 25.73 -21.17 35.03
C TRP A 347 25.27 -19.77 34.60
N VAL A 348 24.26 -19.71 33.73
CA VAL A 348 23.72 -18.46 33.17
C VAL A 348 22.29 -18.29 33.68
N ASN A 349 22.02 -17.19 34.38
CA ASN A 349 20.67 -16.90 34.88
C ASN A 349 19.79 -16.38 33.74
N VAL A 350 18.50 -16.75 33.74
CA VAL A 350 17.57 -16.34 32.67
C VAL A 350 17.47 -14.82 32.51
N ALA A 351 17.60 -14.06 33.60
CA ALA A 351 17.61 -12.59 33.57
C ALA A 351 18.66 -12.01 32.61
N SER A 352 19.82 -12.66 32.46
CA SER A 352 20.88 -12.18 31.56
C SER A 352 20.56 -12.31 30.07
N LEU A 353 19.54 -13.11 29.73
CA LEU A 353 19.07 -13.36 28.37
C LEU A 353 17.66 -12.76 28.14
N ALA A 354 17.11 -12.10 29.16
CA ALA A 354 15.78 -11.52 29.12
C ALA A 354 15.81 -10.06 28.70
N LYS A 355 14.80 -9.65 27.94
CA LYS A 355 14.51 -8.25 27.60
C LYS A 355 13.36 -7.77 28.45
N SER A 356 13.54 -6.65 29.14
CA SER A 356 12.49 -6.01 29.93
C SER A 356 11.26 -5.76 29.08
N LEU A 357 10.08 -6.01 29.66
CA LEU A 357 8.80 -5.75 29.00
C LEU A 357 8.51 -4.26 28.96
N GLU A 358 8.49 -3.70 27.76
CA GLU A 358 7.96 -2.37 27.51
C GLU A 358 6.43 -2.47 27.27
N PRO A 359 5.64 -1.43 27.59
CA PRO A 359 4.17 -1.48 27.49
C PRO A 359 3.64 -1.83 26.09
N ASP A 360 4.40 -1.49 25.06
CA ASP A 360 4.12 -1.72 23.64
C ASP A 360 4.47 -3.15 23.18
N MET A 361 5.25 -3.89 23.98
CA MET A 361 5.54 -5.31 23.76
C MET A 361 4.47 -6.25 24.34
N VAL A 362 3.45 -5.70 25.02
CA VAL A 362 2.34 -6.44 25.61
C VAL A 362 1.10 -6.31 24.71
N LEU A 363 0.71 -7.42 24.09
CA LEU A 363 -0.40 -7.48 23.14
C LEU A 363 -1.55 -8.33 23.70
N ALA A 364 -2.78 -7.99 23.31
CA ALA A 364 -3.94 -8.80 23.69
C ALA A 364 -3.95 -10.12 22.89
N ALA A 365 -4.23 -11.24 23.58
CA ALA A 365 -4.24 -12.56 22.97
C ALA A 365 -5.36 -12.77 21.94
N ASP A 366 -6.39 -11.92 21.92
CA ASP A 366 -7.50 -11.93 20.96
C ASP A 366 -7.26 -11.07 19.71
N LEU A 367 -6.05 -10.51 19.54
CA LEU A 367 -5.67 -9.82 18.30
C LEU A 367 -5.51 -10.80 17.13
N GLU A 368 -6.11 -10.45 16.01
CA GLU A 368 -6.12 -11.24 14.78
C GLU A 368 -6.04 -10.32 13.57
N GLY A 369 -5.46 -10.79 12.47
CA GLY A 369 -5.43 -10.08 11.19
C GLY A 369 -4.65 -8.76 11.21
N GLU A 370 -5.25 -7.72 10.62
CA GLU A 370 -4.64 -6.39 10.50
C GLU A 370 -4.30 -5.75 11.86
N PRO A 371 -5.19 -5.74 12.88
CA PRO A 371 -4.88 -5.22 14.22
C PRO A 371 -3.60 -5.77 14.84
N LEU A 372 -3.32 -7.07 14.66
CA LEU A 372 -2.10 -7.68 15.17
C LEU A 372 -0.85 -7.19 14.42
N ILE A 373 -0.94 -7.11 13.09
CA ILE A 373 0.15 -6.64 12.24
C ILE A 373 0.45 -5.15 12.49
N ASP A 374 -0.59 -4.35 12.69
CA ASP A 374 -0.45 -2.92 12.98
C ASP A 374 0.21 -2.71 14.34
N ALA A 375 -0.21 -3.43 15.38
CA ALA A 375 0.44 -3.39 16.69
C ALA A 375 1.92 -3.77 16.63
N MET A 376 2.26 -4.83 15.88
CA MET A 376 3.66 -5.24 15.67
C MET A 376 4.48 -4.21 14.86
N ARG A 377 3.82 -3.43 13.98
CA ARG A 377 4.47 -2.39 13.19
C ARG A 377 4.72 -1.13 14.00
N GLU A 378 3.79 -0.78 14.89
CA GLU A 378 3.93 0.37 15.80
C GLU A 378 5.09 0.18 16.77
N ALA A 379 5.28 -1.05 17.27
CA ALA A 379 6.38 -1.42 18.15
C ALA A 379 7.14 -2.64 17.62
N PRO A 380 8.15 -2.46 16.76
CA PRO A 380 8.92 -3.56 16.18
C PRO A 380 9.71 -4.33 17.24
N GLY A 381 9.36 -5.60 17.45
CA GLY A 381 9.97 -6.50 18.42
C GLY A 381 10.25 -7.88 17.84
N SER A 382 11.16 -8.62 18.47
CA SER A 382 11.43 -10.03 18.14
C SER A 382 10.42 -10.97 18.79
N GLU A 383 9.94 -10.63 19.99
CA GLU A 383 8.98 -11.37 20.79
C GLU A 383 8.01 -10.41 21.49
N TYR A 384 6.75 -10.81 21.64
CA TYR A 384 5.69 -10.06 22.31
C TYR A 384 5.04 -10.93 23.38
N LEU A 385 4.69 -10.34 24.53
CA LEU A 385 3.92 -11.02 25.54
C LEU A 385 2.44 -10.92 25.19
N LEU A 386 1.76 -12.05 25.15
CA LEU A 386 0.32 -12.11 24.98
C LEU A 386 -0.36 -12.23 26.34
N VAL A 387 -1.33 -11.35 26.59
CA VAL A 387 -2.12 -11.35 27.82
C VAL A 387 -3.60 -11.56 27.53
N GLU A 388 -4.29 -12.22 28.46
CA GLU A 388 -5.74 -12.28 28.48
C GLU A 388 -6.33 -10.95 28.96
N ARG A 389 -7.65 -10.76 28.78
CA ARG A 389 -8.36 -9.56 29.27
C ARG A 389 -8.25 -9.36 30.79
N GLY A 390 -7.97 -10.43 31.54
CA GLY A 390 -7.74 -10.41 32.99
C GLY A 390 -6.32 -10.02 33.40
N GLY A 391 -5.39 -9.82 32.46
CA GLY A 391 -3.97 -9.57 32.72
C GLY A 391 -3.11 -10.83 32.89
N GLU A 392 -3.73 -12.01 32.81
CA GLU A 392 -3.03 -13.29 32.89
C GLU A 392 -2.17 -13.54 31.66
N ILE A 393 -1.01 -14.19 31.87
CA ILE A 393 -0.09 -14.55 30.80
C ILE A 393 -0.74 -15.64 29.95
N TYR A 394 -1.02 -15.33 28.68
CA TYR A 394 -1.47 -16.33 27.71
C TYR A 394 -0.27 -17.09 27.10
N GLY A 395 0.77 -16.35 26.71
CA GLY A 395 1.95 -16.91 26.06
C GLY A 395 2.84 -15.84 25.45
N VAL A 396 3.76 -16.25 24.58
CA VAL A 396 4.65 -15.35 23.85
C VAL A 396 4.45 -15.56 22.35
N LEU A 397 4.33 -14.46 21.62
CA LEU A 397 4.27 -14.45 20.16
C LEU A 397 5.64 -14.06 19.62
N ALA A 398 6.26 -14.94 18.82
CA ALA A 398 7.49 -14.59 18.11
C ALA A 398 7.16 -14.02 16.72
N THR A 399 7.84 -12.94 16.33
CA THR A 399 7.69 -12.35 14.99
C THR A 399 8.03 -13.35 13.88
N ALA A 400 8.93 -14.29 14.15
CA ALA A 400 9.27 -15.38 13.25
C ALA A 400 8.07 -16.30 12.93
N ASP A 401 7.18 -16.54 13.89
CA ASP A 401 6.00 -17.42 13.68
C ASP A 401 4.95 -16.71 12.82
N VAL A 402 4.77 -15.40 13.02
CA VAL A 402 3.92 -14.56 12.15
C VAL A 402 4.48 -14.52 10.73
N ASN A 403 5.79 -14.32 10.57
CA ASN A 403 6.44 -14.32 9.27
C ASN A 403 6.30 -15.67 8.55
N ARG A 404 6.28 -16.78 9.30
CA ARG A 404 6.09 -18.14 8.77
C ARG A 404 4.77 -18.30 8.02
N VAL A 405 3.71 -17.68 8.52
CA VAL A 405 2.39 -17.67 7.86
C VAL A 405 2.51 -17.08 6.46
N PHE A 406 3.28 -15.99 6.31
CA PHE A 406 3.49 -15.31 5.03
C PHE A 406 4.44 -16.04 4.08
N SER A 407 5.55 -16.60 4.58
CA SER A 407 6.52 -17.37 3.77
C SER A 407 5.97 -18.71 3.28
N GLY A 408 5.09 -19.35 4.06
CA GLY A 408 4.59 -20.69 3.75
C GLY A 408 5.65 -21.78 3.87
N VAL A 409 6.75 -21.49 4.59
CA VAL A 409 7.86 -22.40 4.93
C VAL A 409 8.01 -22.39 6.42
#